data_AF-A0A926TK51-F1
#
_entry.id   AF-A0A926TK51-F1
#
_cell.length_a   1.000
_cell.length_b   1.000
_cell.length_c   1.000
_cell.angle_alpha   90.00
_cell.angle_beta   90.00
_cell.angle_gamma   90.00
#
_symmetry.space_group_name_H-M   'P 1'
#
loop_
_entity.id
_entity.type
_entity.pdbx_description
1 polymer ?
#
loop_
_entity_poly.entity_id
_entity_poly.type
_entity_poly.pdbx_seq_one_letter_code
_entity_poly.pdbx_strand_id
1 'polypeptide(L)'
;MKYLRLTIPDTLSFWDDDLSGYIHEPANSKTFTNWYRVPDEWLENGTLVPERREHLLAHLYGSNWRLGNDDGSKYVVLTIDEHELSDVERAQRLWDSTKNTCYAVSDDGTIERVSQDAM
;
A
#
# COMPACT_ATOMS: atom_id res chain seq x y z
N MET A 1 -9.54 -0.73 -16.48
CA MET A 1 -8.77 -1.25 -15.33
C MET A 1 -7.29 -1.06 -15.58
N LYS A 2 -6.57 -0.50 -14.61
CA LYS A 2 -5.11 -0.38 -14.59
C LYS A 2 -4.50 -1.34 -13.59
N TYR A 3 -3.21 -1.60 -13.77
CA TYR A 3 -2.42 -2.45 -12.90
C TYR A 3 -1.33 -1.60 -12.28
N LEU A 4 -1.20 -1.69 -10.96
CA LEU A 4 -0.29 -0.86 -10.18
C LEU A 4 0.55 -1.76 -9.28
N ARG A 5 1.85 -1.50 -9.25
CA ARG A 5 2.74 -1.99 -8.19
C ARG A 5 2.92 -0.89 -7.16
N LEU A 6 2.72 -1.23 -5.90
CA LEU A 6 2.96 -0.36 -4.76
C LEU A 6 4.05 -0.97 -3.88
N THR A 7 5.17 -0.28 -3.72
CA THR A 7 6.22 -0.68 -2.77
C THR A 7 6.29 0.32 -1.63
N ILE A 8 6.07 -0.18 -0.41
CA ILE A 8 6.02 0.65 0.79
C ILE A 8 7.12 0.18 1.75
N PRO A 9 8.16 0.98 1.97
CA PRO A 9 8.95 0.91 3.19
C PRO A 9 8.17 1.59 4.32
N ASP A 10 7.89 0.84 5.37
CA ASP A 10 7.28 1.33 6.60
C ASP A 10 8.12 0.96 7.82
N THR A 11 7.72 1.49 8.96
CA THR A 11 8.32 1.14 10.24
C THR A 11 7.27 1.26 11.34
N LEU A 12 7.39 0.43 12.37
CA LEU A 12 6.57 0.54 13.56
C LEU A 12 7.21 1.55 14.51
N SER A 13 6.47 2.61 14.83
CA SER A 13 6.86 3.64 15.79
C SER A 13 6.07 3.48 17.08
N PHE A 14 6.64 3.93 18.19
CA PHE A 14 5.95 3.99 19.48
C PHE A 14 5.96 5.43 20.00
N TRP A 15 4.89 5.80 20.70
CA TRP A 15 4.83 7.10 21.36
C TRP A 15 5.87 7.16 22.50
N ASP A 16 6.66 8.22 22.51
CA ASP A 16 7.62 8.55 23.56
C ASP A 16 7.16 9.85 24.24
N ASP A 17 6.85 9.77 25.53
CA ASP A 17 6.35 10.90 26.31
C ASP A 17 7.41 12.00 26.50
N ASP A 18 8.68 11.61 26.69
CA ASP A 18 9.79 12.53 26.94
C ASP A 18 10.08 13.38 25.69
N LEU A 19 9.92 12.79 24.50
CA LEU A 19 10.09 13.46 23.22
C LEU A 19 8.78 13.99 22.63
N SER A 20 7.64 13.70 23.26
CA SER A 20 6.29 14.08 22.83
C SER A 20 6.02 13.76 21.36
N GLY A 21 6.38 12.54 20.94
CA GLY A 21 6.28 12.14 19.54
C GLY A 21 6.45 10.65 19.30
N TYR A 22 6.13 10.21 18.07
CA TYR A 22 6.35 8.85 17.63
C TYR A 22 7.80 8.66 17.19
N ILE A 23 8.53 7.79 17.89
CA ILE A 23 9.91 7.45 17.58
C ILE A 23 9.93 6.06 16.95
N HIS A 24 10.69 5.91 15.87
CA HIS A 24 10.94 4.62 15.25
C HIS A 24 12.41 4.24 15.33
N GLU A 25 12.64 2.94 15.45
CA GLU A 25 13.94 2.35 15.22
C GLU A 25 14.03 1.91 13.75
N PRO A 26 14.99 2.43 12.96
CA PRO A 26 15.16 2.01 11.57
C PRO A 26 15.37 0.50 11.37
N ALA A 27 15.83 -0.21 12.41
CA ALA A 27 15.98 -1.66 12.40
C ALA A 27 14.64 -2.42 12.29
N ASN A 28 13.53 -1.79 12.67
CA ASN A 28 12.18 -2.35 12.56
C ASN A 28 11.52 -2.05 11.21
N SER A 29 12.21 -1.33 10.32
CA SER A 29 11.67 -1.00 9.01
C SER A 29 11.52 -2.25 8.14
N LYS A 30 10.39 -2.34 7.43
CA LYS A 30 10.12 -3.39 6.47
C LYS A 30 9.71 -2.78 5.15
N THR A 31 10.07 -3.45 4.07
CA THR A 31 9.58 -3.11 2.74
C THR A 31 8.73 -4.25 2.24
N PHE A 32 7.51 -3.94 1.83
CA PHE A 32 6.65 -4.90 1.15
C PHE A 32 6.15 -4.31 -0.17
N THR A 33 5.89 -5.22 -1.11
CA THR A 33 5.35 -4.89 -2.42
C THR A 33 4.02 -5.57 -2.60
N ASN A 34 3.01 -4.80 -2.97
CA ASN A 34 1.68 -5.28 -3.31
C ASN A 34 1.34 -4.92 -4.75
N TRP A 35 0.49 -5.74 -5.36
CA TRP A 35 0.01 -5.55 -6.72
C TRP A 35 -1.48 -5.29 -6.67
N TYR A 36 -1.94 -4.34 -7.47
CA TYR A 36 -3.33 -3.91 -7.50
C TYR A 36 -3.85 -3.89 -8.94
N ARG A 37 -5.05 -4.43 -9.14
CA ARG A 37 -5.89 -4.06 -10.27
C ARG A 37 -6.88 -3.01 -9.80
N VAL A 38 -6.83 -1.81 -10.38
CA VAL A 38 -7.64 -0.65 -9.97
C VAL A 38 -8.49 -0.11 -11.13
N PRO A 39 -9.62 0.55 -10.83
CA PRO A 39 -10.36 1.33 -11.82
C PRO A 39 -9.47 2.40 -12.48
N ASP A 40 -9.77 2.76 -13.72
CA ASP A 40 -8.91 3.68 -14.48
C ASP A 40 -8.86 5.08 -13.86
N GLU A 41 -9.97 5.51 -13.26
CA GLU A 41 -10.13 6.79 -12.58
C GLU A 41 -9.37 6.91 -11.26
N TRP A 42 -8.77 5.82 -10.76
CA TRP A 42 -7.90 5.88 -9.59
C TRP A 42 -6.53 6.45 -9.91
N LEU A 43 -6.15 6.47 -11.19
CA LEU A 43 -4.88 7.01 -11.66
C LEU A 43 -5.08 8.30 -12.46
N GLU A 44 -4.26 9.30 -12.15
CA GLU A 44 -4.08 10.50 -12.96
C GLU A 44 -2.62 10.53 -13.43
N ASN A 45 -2.40 10.49 -14.75
CA ASN A 45 -1.06 10.41 -15.36
C ASN A 45 -0.19 9.27 -14.78
N GLY A 46 -0.80 8.11 -14.51
CA GLY A 46 -0.14 6.91 -13.99
C GLY A 46 0.23 6.95 -12.50
N THR A 47 -0.23 7.96 -11.77
CA THR A 47 -0.05 8.11 -10.32
C THR A 47 -1.39 8.00 -9.61
N LEU A 48 -1.43 7.40 -8.42
CA LEU A 48 -2.67 7.37 -7.64
C LEU A 48 -3.12 8.79 -7.27
N VAL A 49 -4.39 9.08 -7.49
CA VAL A 49 -4.96 10.32 -6.96
C VAL A 49 -4.91 10.29 -5.42
N PRO A 50 -4.64 11.41 -4.74
CA PRO A 50 -4.33 11.42 -3.30
C PRO A 50 -5.36 10.70 -2.42
N GLU A 51 -6.66 10.89 -2.71
CA GLU A 51 -7.75 10.27 -1.95
C GLU A 51 -7.75 8.74 -2.07
N ARG A 52 -7.39 8.20 -3.25
CA ARG A 52 -7.32 6.75 -3.48
C ARG A 52 -6.08 6.13 -2.87
N ARG A 53 -4.96 6.86 -2.85
CA ARG A 53 -3.76 6.49 -2.07
C ARG A 53 -4.12 6.33 -0.59
N GLU A 54 -4.81 7.31 0.00
CA GLU A 54 -5.26 7.21 1.40
C GLU A 54 -6.17 6.00 1.63
N HIS A 55 -7.06 5.72 0.67
CA HIS A 55 -7.94 4.56 0.73
C HIS A 55 -7.17 3.23 0.77
N LEU A 56 -6.14 3.08 -0.08
CA LEU A 56 -5.27 1.89 -0.07
C LEU A 56 -4.50 1.76 1.26
N LEU A 57 -3.97 2.86 1.78
CA LEU A 57 -3.25 2.86 3.06
C LEU A 57 -4.17 2.49 4.23
N ALA A 58 -5.40 3.02 4.24
CA ALA A 58 -6.41 2.67 5.24
C ALA A 58 -6.81 1.18 5.16
N HIS A 59 -6.82 0.58 3.97
CA HIS A 59 -7.03 -0.86 3.83
C HIS A 59 -5.87 -1.68 4.43
N LEU A 60 -4.63 -1.26 4.20
CA LEU A 60 -3.44 -1.97 4.68
C LEU A 60 -3.21 -1.83 6.19
N TYR A 61 -3.42 -0.63 6.73
CA TYR A 61 -3.04 -0.27 8.10
C TYR A 61 -4.23 -0.02 9.03
N GLY A 62 -5.45 -0.10 8.51
CA GLY A 62 -6.68 0.23 9.23
C GLY A 62 -7.15 1.68 9.03
N SER A 63 -8.44 1.93 9.19
CA SER A 63 -9.06 3.24 8.95
C SER A 63 -8.48 4.38 9.80
N ASN A 64 -7.98 4.06 10.99
CA ASN A 64 -7.40 5.01 11.94
C ASN A 64 -5.87 5.05 11.88
N TRP A 65 -5.21 4.51 10.86
CA TRP A 65 -3.75 4.34 10.83
C TRP A 65 -2.96 5.64 11.06
N ARG A 66 -3.51 6.80 10.69
CA ARG A 66 -2.90 8.11 10.94
C ARG A 66 -2.90 8.51 12.42
N LEU A 67 -3.80 7.97 13.22
CA LEU A 67 -3.91 8.22 14.65
C LEU A 67 -3.02 7.27 15.48
N GLY A 68 -2.65 6.12 14.92
CA GLY A 68 -1.98 5.05 15.64
C GLY A 68 -2.96 4.03 16.20
N ASN A 69 -2.41 3.03 16.88
CA ASN A 69 -3.11 1.91 17.48
C ASN A 69 -3.33 2.15 18.98
N ASP A 70 -4.28 1.43 19.58
CA ASP A 70 -4.62 1.53 21.01
C ASP A 70 -3.47 1.12 21.94
N ASP A 71 -2.48 0.37 21.44
CA ASP A 71 -1.29 -0.05 22.18
C ASP A 71 -0.17 1.01 22.19
N GLY A 72 -0.43 2.20 21.64
CA GLY A 72 0.55 3.28 21.54
C GLY A 72 1.54 3.12 20.38
N SER A 73 1.39 2.09 19.54
CA SER A 73 2.17 1.91 18.32
C SER A 73 1.54 2.62 17.12
N LYS A 74 2.32 2.89 16.08
CA LYS A 74 1.83 3.47 14.83
C LYS A 74 2.73 3.06 13.67
N TYR A 75 2.13 2.58 12.58
CA TYR A 75 2.86 2.38 11.34
C TYR A 75 3.16 3.74 10.69
N VAL A 76 4.42 3.98 10.38
CA VAL A 76 4.89 5.16 9.66
C VAL A 76 5.36 4.72 8.28
N VAL A 77 4.61 5.15 7.26
CA VAL A 77 4.98 5.01 5.86
C VAL A 77 6.11 5.99 5.56
N LEU A 78 7.28 5.49 5.19
CA LEU A 78 8.46 6.30 4.93
C LEU A 78 8.43 6.88 3.52
N THR A 79 8.11 6.04 2.54
CA THR A 79 7.88 6.42 1.15
C THR A 79 6.82 5.52 0.52
N ILE A 80 6.32 5.92 -0.65
CA ILE A 80 5.42 5.11 -1.46
C ILE A 80 5.95 5.16 -2.88
N ASP A 81 6.43 4.02 -3.38
CA ASP A 81 6.80 3.86 -4.78
C ASP A 81 5.60 3.30 -5.55
N GLU A 82 5.03 4.15 -6.41
CA GLU A 82 3.89 3.84 -7.28
C GLU A 82 4.38 3.63 -8.71
N HIS A 83 4.01 2.50 -9.31
CA HIS A 83 4.36 2.19 -10.68
C HIS A 83 3.18 1.58 -11.43
N GLU A 84 2.58 2.35 -12.36
CA GLU A 84 1.60 1.81 -13.30
C GLU A 84 2.31 0.84 -14.25
N LEU A 85 1.78 -0.37 -14.36
CA LEU A 85 2.35 -1.37 -15.26
C LEU A 85 1.96 -1.07 -16.70
N SER A 86 2.96 -1.08 -17.56
CA SER A 86 2.75 -1.17 -19.00
C SER A 86 2.12 -2.51 -19.40
N ASP A 87 1.56 -2.58 -20.62
CA ASP A 87 1.02 -3.83 -21.17
C ASP A 87 2.06 -4.95 -21.22
N VAL A 88 3.34 -4.61 -21.44
CA VAL A 88 4.46 -5.56 -21.47
C VAL A 88 4.72 -6.13 -20.08
N GLU A 89 4.79 -5.28 -19.05
CA GLU A 89 5.00 -5.72 -17.67
C GLU A 89 3.82 -6.55 -17.16
N ARG A 90 2.59 -6.18 -17.53
CA ARG A 90 1.40 -6.98 -17.22
C ARG A 90 1.47 -8.37 -17.82
N ALA A 91 1.93 -8.49 -19.08
CA ALA A 91 2.09 -9.77 -19.74
C ALA A 91 3.15 -10.67 -19.08
N GLN A 92 4.11 -10.10 -18.37
CA GLN A 92 5.13 -10.85 -17.62
C GLN A 92 4.61 -11.41 -16.29
N ARG A 93 3.45 -10.96 -15.80
CA ARG A 93 2.83 -11.40 -14.54
C ARG A 93 3.82 -11.45 -13.37
N LEU A 94 4.56 -10.35 -13.15
CA LEU A 94 5.63 -10.28 -12.14
C LEU A 94 5.15 -10.57 -10.69
N TRP A 95 3.84 -10.50 -10.44
CA TRP A 95 3.22 -10.90 -9.18
C TRP A 95 3.18 -12.41 -8.94
N ASP A 96 3.35 -13.26 -9.97
CA ASP A 96 3.37 -14.72 -9.81
C ASP A 96 4.67 -15.21 -9.15
N SER A 97 5.80 -14.60 -9.51
CA SER A 97 7.14 -15.04 -9.12
C SER A 97 7.59 -14.55 -7.75
N THR A 98 6.83 -13.64 -7.16
CA THR A 98 7.12 -13.00 -5.89
C THR A 98 6.00 -13.38 -4.92
N LYS A 99 6.31 -13.75 -3.67
CA LYS A 99 5.30 -14.06 -2.63
C LYS A 99 4.56 -12.79 -2.16
N ASN A 100 4.11 -11.98 -3.10
CA ASN A 100 3.51 -10.68 -2.92
C ASN A 100 1.99 -10.80 -2.82
N THR A 101 1.36 -9.82 -2.20
CA THR A 101 -0.10 -9.81 -2.09
C THR A 101 -0.71 -9.14 -3.30
N CYS A 102 -1.76 -9.75 -3.83
CA CYS A 102 -2.53 -9.29 -4.97
C CYS A 102 -3.88 -8.79 -4.49
N TYR A 103 -4.29 -7.61 -4.94
CA TYR A 103 -5.58 -7.01 -4.63
C TYR A 103 -6.33 -6.59 -5.89
N ALA A 104 -7.65 -6.73 -5.87
CA ALA A 104 -8.53 -6.16 -6.88
C ALA A 104 -9.42 -5.11 -6.23
N VAL A 105 -9.61 -4.00 -6.94
CA VAL A 105 -10.48 -2.92 -6.53
C VAL A 105 -11.68 -2.88 -7.47
N SER A 106 -12.86 -2.91 -6.87
CA SER A 106 -14.14 -2.80 -7.58
C SER A 106 -14.48 -1.34 -7.89
N ASP A 107 -15.45 -1.11 -8.78
CA ASP A 107 -15.87 0.25 -9.18
C ASP A 107 -16.44 1.08 -8.01
N ASP A 108 -16.96 0.43 -6.98
CA ASP A 108 -17.41 1.08 -5.72
C ASP A 108 -16.24 1.42 -4.76
N GLY A 109 -15.03 1.01 -5.13
CA GLY A 109 -13.81 1.19 -4.36
C GLY A 109 -13.52 0.11 -3.32
N THR A 110 -14.33 -0.96 -3.25
CA THR A 110 -14.05 -2.10 -2.36
C THR A 110 -12.75 -2.79 -2.78
N ILE A 111 -11.84 -3.00 -1.82
CA ILE A 111 -10.54 -3.62 -2.03
C ILE A 111 -10.56 -5.04 -1.46
N GLU A 112 -10.27 -6.04 -2.30
CA GLU A 112 -10.26 -7.44 -1.90
C GLU A 112 -8.95 -8.12 -2.26
N ARG A 113 -8.47 -9.00 -1.39
CA ARG A 113 -7.33 -9.86 -1.71
C ARG A 113 -7.76 -10.92 -2.71
N VAL A 114 -7.01 -11.05 -3.81
CA VAL A 114 -7.27 -12.02 -4.87
C VAL A 114 -6.10 -12.99 -5.05
N SER A 115 -6.34 -14.11 -5.73
CA SER A 115 -5.27 -15.00 -6.16
C SER A 115 -4.43 -14.36 -7.27
N GLN A 116 -3.21 -14.86 -7.47
CA GLN A 116 -2.32 -14.44 -8.55
C GLN A 116 -2.94 -14.64 -9.95
N ASP A 117 -3.80 -15.65 -10.11
CA ASP A 117 -4.51 -15.91 -11.38
C ASP A 117 -5.71 -14.99 -11.63
N ALA A 118 -6.28 -14.41 -10.56
CA ALA A 118 -7.42 -13.52 -10.64
C ALA A 118 -7.03 -12.04 -10.77
N MET A 119 -5.72 -11.75 -10.65
CA MET A 119 -5.10 -10.45 -10.92
C MET A 119 -5.10 -10.18 -12.43
#